data_AF-A0A1Y2G386-F1
#
_entry.id   AF-A0A1Y2G386-F1
#
_cell.length_a   1.000
_cell.length_b   1.000
_cell.length_c   1.000
_cell.angle_alpha   90.00
_cell.angle_beta   90.00
_cell.angle_gamma   90.00
#
_symmetry.space_group_name_H-M   'P 1'
#
loop_
_entity.id
_entity.type
_entity.pdbx_description
1 polymer ?
#
loop_
_entity_poly.entity_id
_entity_poly.type
_entity_poly.pdbx_seq_one_letter_code
_entity_poly.pdbx_strand_id
1 'polypeptide(L)' 'RVELERRRIDKQGRVKLKLSVVGVRCVDCSICLTRFRVDDLAVVLPNCLHAFHERCIRSWLARSRECPLCR' A
#
# COMPACT_ATOMS: atom_id res chain seq x y z
N ARG A 1 -1.47 -9.80 -0.38
CA ARG A 1 -0.13 -9.71 0.25
C ARG A 1 0.75 -8.81 -0.60
N VAL A 2 1.58 -7.96 0.00
CA VAL A 2 2.51 -7.07 -0.73
C VAL A 2 3.68 -7.88 -1.27
N GLU A 3 3.99 -7.70 -2.55
CA GLU A 3 5.04 -8.40 -3.28
C GLU A 3 6.07 -7.40 -3.82
N LEU A 4 7.32 -7.86 -3.95
CA LEU A 4 8.40 -7.08 -4.55
C LEU A 4 8.44 -7.33 -6.06
N GLU A 5 8.03 -6.36 -6.86
CA GLU A 5 8.15 -6.47 -8.32
C GLU A 5 9.55 -6.18 -8.83
N ARG A 6 10.23 -5.18 -8.23
CA ARG A 6 11.54 -4.76 -8.71
C ARG A 6 12.39 -4.13 -7.64
N ARG A 7 13.67 -4.51 -7.59
CA ARG A 7 14.70 -3.84 -6.78
C ARG A 7 15.71 -3.21 -7.72
N ARG A 8 15.98 -1.92 -7.56
CA ARG A 8 17.09 -1.21 -8.23
C ARG A 8 17.94 -0.46 -7.23
N ILE A 9 19.17 -0.19 -7.63
CA ILE A 9 20.09 0.72 -6.94
C ILE A 9 20.20 1.97 -7.80
N ASP A 10 20.05 3.16 -7.22
CA ASP A 10 20.27 4.41 -7.95
C ASP A 10 21.76 4.80 -7.99
N LYS A 11 22.08 5.87 -8.73
CA LYS A 11 23.46 6.37 -8.89
C LYS A 11 24.12 6.77 -7.55
N GLN A 12 23.33 6.96 -6.50
CA GLN A 12 23.78 7.33 -5.16
C GLN A 12 23.85 6.10 -4.23
N GLY A 13 23.71 4.89 -4.76
CA GLY A 13 23.77 3.66 -3.99
C GLY A 13 22.50 3.34 -3.19
N ARG A 14 21.40 4.11 -3.32
CA ARG A 14 20.19 3.85 -2.54
C ARG A 14 19.33 2.79 -3.21
N VAL A 15 18.77 1.90 -2.39
CA VAL A 15 17.87 0.85 -2.86
C VAL A 15 16.46 1.42 -3.05
N LYS A 16 15.91 1.28 -4.26
CA LYS A 16 14.50 1.58 -4.56
C LYS A 16 13.75 0.28 -4.84
N LEU A 17 12.71 0.05 -4.06
CA LEU A 17 11.80 -1.08 -4.22
C LEU A 17 10.54 -0.62 -4.95
N LYS A 18 10.10 -1.40 -5.93
CA LYS A 18 8.77 -1.33 -6.52
C LYS A 18 7.94 -2.43 -5.87
N LEU A 19 6.99 -2.03 -5.02
CA LEU A 19 6.08 -2.95 -4.35
C LEU A 19 4.71 -2.90 -5.00
N SER A 20 4.04 -4.05 -5.06
CA SER A 20 2.66 -4.15 -5.55
C SER A 20 1.84 -5.12 -4.71
N VAL A 21 0.53 -4.91 -4.67
CA VAL A 21 -0.47 -5.82 -4.12
C VAL A 21 -1.48 -6.06 -5.22
N VAL A 22 -1.69 -7.32 -5.62
CA VAL A 22 -2.62 -7.68 -6.71
C VAL A 22 -2.40 -6.84 -7.99
N GLY A 23 -1.13 -6.59 -8.34
CA GLY A 23 -0.75 -5.76 -9.50
C GLY A 23 -0.89 -4.25 -9.31
N VAL A 24 -1.42 -3.78 -8.19
CA VAL A 24 -1.55 -2.36 -7.86
C VAL A 24 -0.31 -1.90 -7.09
N ARG A 25 0.32 -0.83 -7.56
CA ARG A 25 1.50 -0.26 -6.92
C ARG A 25 1.14 0.31 -5.55
N CYS A 26 1.92 -0.03 -4.54
CA CYS A 26 1.79 0.50 -3.19
C CYS A 26 3.13 1.05 -2.69
N VAL A 27 3.10 2.15 -1.93
CA VAL A 27 4.33 2.77 -1.37
C VAL A 27 4.15 3.00 0.12
N ASP A 28 3.10 3.72 0.49
CA ASP A 28 2.77 4.09 1.86
C ASP A 28 1.28 3.95 2.11
N CYS A 29 0.93 3.57 3.34
CA CYS A 29 -0.45 3.53 3.78
C CYS A 29 -0.81 4.89 4.37
N SER A 30 -1.79 5.59 3.78
CA SER A 30 -2.19 6.93 4.22
C SER A 30 -2.95 6.97 5.55
N ILE A 31 -3.31 5.80 6.12
CA ILE A 31 -3.96 5.71 7.43
C ILE A 31 -2.92 5.73 8.56
N CYS A 32 -1.87 4.91 8.46
CA CYS A 32 -0.81 4.81 9.48
C CYS A 32 0.47 5.58 9.10
N LEU A 33 0.48 6.25 7.94
CA LEU A 33 1.60 7.02 7.39
C LEU A 33 2.92 6.25 7.29
N THR A 34 2.82 4.92 7.20
CA THR A 34 3.97 4.00 7.19
C THR A 34 4.12 3.35 5.82
N ARG A 35 5.38 3.14 5.40
CA ARG A 35 5.70 2.45 4.14
C ARG A 35 5.30 0.97 4.20
N PHE A 36 4.81 0.45 3.08
CA PHE A 36 4.60 -0.98 2.93
C PHE A 36 5.93 -1.73 2.91
N ARG A 37 5.89 -2.94 3.46
CA ARG A 37 6.99 -3.91 3.41
C ARG A 37 6.57 -5.11 2.57
N VAL A 38 7.56 -5.85 2.07
CA VAL A 38 7.30 -7.16 1.45
C VAL A 38 6.63 -8.04 2.49
N ASP A 39 5.65 -8.83 2.05
CA ASP A 39 4.84 -9.72 2.88
C ASP A 39 3.75 -9.03 3.72
N ASP A 40 3.69 -7.68 3.77
CA ASP A 40 2.61 -6.99 4.46
C ASP A 40 1.23 -7.39 3.90
N LEU A 41 0.25 -7.49 4.81
CA LEU A 41 -1.14 -7.65 4.43
C LEU A 41 -1.73 -6.29 4.09
N ALA A 42 -2.14 -6.16 2.83
CA ALA A 42 -2.73 -4.95 2.30
C ALA A 42 -3.95 -5.31 1.45
N VAL A 43 -4.92 -4.42 1.47
CA VAL A 43 -6.19 -4.52 0.75
C VAL A 43 -6.26 -3.37 -0.23
N VAL A 44 -6.69 -3.68 -1.44
CA VAL A 44 -6.95 -2.72 -2.50
C VAL A 44 -8.46 -2.56 -2.64
N LEU A 45 -8.95 -1.33 -2.59
CA LEU A 45 -10.37 -1.06 -2.83
C LEU A 45 -10.69 -1.17 -4.33
N PRO A 46 -11.70 -1.95 -4.75
CA PRO A 46 -11.94 -2.24 -6.17
C PRO A 46 -12.36 -1.01 -6.99
N ASN A 47 -13.04 -0.04 -6.36
CA ASN A 47 -13.60 1.12 -7.08
C ASN A 47 -12.55 2.19 -7.42
N CYS A 48 -11.46 2.27 -6.66
CA CYS A 48 -10.46 3.34 -6.79
C CYS A 48 -9.02 2.86 -6.81
N LEU A 49 -8.80 1.55 -6.64
CA LEU A 49 -7.49 0.90 -6.64
C LEU A 49 -6.51 1.48 -5.60
N HIS A 50 -7.02 2.08 -4.53
CA HIS A 50 -6.18 2.52 -3.42
C HIS A 50 -5.83 1.36 -2.48
N ALA A 51 -4.54 1.23 -2.17
CA ALA A 51 -3.99 0.20 -1.31
C ALA A 51 -3.77 0.70 0.13
N PHE A 52 -4.23 -0.08 1.10
CA PHE A 52 -4.08 0.20 2.54
C PHE A 52 -3.65 -1.06 3.27
N HIS A 53 -2.98 -0.96 4.42
CA HIS A 53 -2.79 -2.12 5.28
C HIS A 53 -4.15 -2.70 5.69
N GLU A 54 -4.26 -4.02 5.70
CA GLU A 54 -5.50 -4.73 6.04
C GLU A 54 -6.05 -4.27 7.39
N ARG A 55 -5.19 -4.19 8.42
CA ARG A 55 -5.55 -3.72 9.75
C ARG A 55 -6.04 -2.27 9.73
N CYS A 56 -5.38 -1.41 8.97
CA CYS A 56 -5.71 0.01 8.91
C CYS A 56 -7.06 0.26 8.24
N ILE A 57 -7.30 -0.36 7.07
CA ILE A 57 -8.58 -0.18 6.37
C ILE A 57 -9.73 -0.83 7.12
N ARG A 58 -9.50 -1.96 7.80
CA ARG A 58 -10.51 -2.62 8.63
C ARG A 58 -10.98 -1.70 9.77
N SER A 59 -10.05 -1.05 10.46
CA SER A 59 -10.37 -0.08 11.50
C SER A 59 -11.05 1.18 10.95
N TRP A 60 -10.67 1.62 9.74
CA TRP A 60 -11.33 2.76 9.10
C TRP A 60 -12.77 2.45 8.68
N LEU A 61 -12.99 1.31 8.03
CA LEU A 61 -14.32 0.86 7.58
C LEU A 61 -15.29 0.60 8.73
N ALA A 62 -14.79 0.36 9.94
CA ALA A 62 -15.62 0.33 11.14
C ALA A 62 -16.22 1.70 11.50
N ARG A 63 -15.63 2.81 11.03
CA ARG A 63 -16.05 4.18 11.34
C ARG A 63 -16.61 4.95 10.12
N SER A 64 -16.08 4.74 8.93
CA SER A 64 -16.56 5.34 7.67
C SER A 64 -16.43 4.35 6.53
N ARG A 65 -17.48 4.23 5.70
CA ARG A 65 -17.52 3.30 4.55
C ARG A 65 -16.88 3.88 3.28
N GLU A 66 -16.20 5.01 3.40
CA GLU A 66 -15.63 5.74 2.26
C GLU A 66 -14.12 5.57 2.20
N CYS A 67 -13.57 5.65 1.00
CA CYS A 67 -12.11 5.58 0.81
C CYS A 67 -11.46 6.84 1.40
N PRO A 68 -10.43 6.71 2.28
CA PRO A 68 -9.72 7.85 2.86
C PRO A 68 -9.10 8.82 1.85
N LEU A 69 -8.84 8.34 0.62
CA LEU A 69 -8.15 9.09 -0.44
C LEU A 69 -9.09 9.66 -1.50
N CYS A 70 -10.29 9.09 -1.69
CA CYS A 70 -11.14 9.46 -2.82
C CYS A 70 -12.09 10.62 -2.58
N ARG A 71 -12.39 10.95 -1.30
CA ARG A 71 -13.43 11.91 -0.87
C ARG A 71 -14.35 12.39 -1.99
#